data_AF-Q9K5B0-F1
#
_entry.id   AF-Q9K5B0-F1
#
_cell.length_a   1.000
_cell.length_b   1.000
_cell.length_c   1.000
_cell.angle_alpha   90.00
_cell.angle_beta   90.00
_cell.angle_gamma   90.00
#
_symmetry.space_group_name_H-M   'P 1'
#
loop_
_entity.id
_entity.type
_entity.pdbx_description
1 polymer ?
#
loop_
_entity_poly.entity_id
_entity_poly.type
_entity_poly.pdbx_seq_one_letter_code
_entity_poly.pdbx_strand_id
1 'polypeptide(L)'
;MKKFALLFFGALLSLVLVTCAWSDMDIQEGSWEILIEPDSAGDGSENKPNVFSCCLSQSQPVPVDPSKGNRCEYSDTEYDGQQVVVTRTCKDENGKLLETRIEMIFNGNTMEGYLHTIIED
;
A
#
# COMPACT_ATOMS: atom_id res chain seq x y z
N MET A 1 6.88 -9.30 -56.82
CA MET A 1 7.09 -8.14 -55.91
C MET A 1 5.89 -7.83 -54.99
N LYS A 2 4.63 -8.15 -55.33
CA LYS A 2 3.45 -7.86 -54.48
C LYS A 2 3.29 -8.73 -53.22
N LYS A 3 3.83 -9.96 -53.21
CA LYS A 3 3.67 -10.92 -52.10
C LYS A 3 4.57 -10.62 -50.88
N PHE A 4 5.70 -9.95 -51.11
CA PHE A 4 6.66 -9.57 -50.04
C PHE A 4 6.21 -8.33 -49.27
N ALA A 5 5.45 -7.43 -49.90
CA ALA A 5 4.91 -6.23 -49.24
C ALA A 5 3.79 -6.56 -48.23
N LEU A 6 3.00 -7.61 -48.51
CA LEU A 6 1.91 -8.03 -47.62
C LEU A 6 2.40 -8.72 -46.34
N LEU A 7 3.53 -9.42 -46.41
CA LEU A 7 4.13 -10.08 -45.22
C LEU A 7 4.76 -9.07 -44.26
N PHE A 8 5.35 -7.98 -44.78
CA PHE A 8 5.89 -6.91 -43.94
C PHE A 8 4.78 -6.06 -43.29
N PHE A 9 3.65 -5.84 -43.96
CA PHE A 9 2.54 -5.07 -43.38
C PHE A 9 1.77 -5.87 -42.32
N GLY A 10 1.69 -7.20 -42.45
CA GLY A 10 1.08 -8.07 -41.43
C GLY A 10 1.94 -8.24 -40.17
N ALA A 11 3.27 -8.26 -40.30
CA ALA A 11 4.18 -8.35 -39.17
C ALA A 11 4.28 -7.04 -38.37
N LEU A 12 4.09 -5.88 -39.01
CA LEU A 12 4.12 -4.58 -38.33
C LEU A 12 2.82 -4.32 -37.51
N LEU A 13 1.69 -4.91 -37.93
CA LEU A 13 0.39 -4.72 -37.27
C LEU A 13 0.22 -5.59 -36.00
N SER A 14 1.03 -6.64 -35.83
CA SER A 14 0.98 -7.52 -34.65
C SER A 14 1.78 -6.98 -33.46
N LEU A 15 2.59 -5.94 -33.64
CA LEU A 15 3.43 -5.37 -32.57
C LEU A 15 2.75 -4.30 -31.71
N VAL A 16 1.51 -3.89 -32.04
CA VAL A 16 0.84 -2.72 -31.42
C VAL A 16 -0.02 -3.09 -30.20
N LEU A 17 -0.20 -4.37 -29.88
CA LEU A 17 -1.13 -4.81 -28.82
C LEU A 17 -0.47 -5.19 -27.49
N VAL A 18 0.82 -4.93 -27.29
CA VAL A 18 1.42 -5.01 -25.95
C VAL A 18 1.10 -3.70 -25.21
N THR A 19 -0.17 -3.52 -24.85
CA THR A 19 -0.53 -2.54 -23.85
C THR A 19 -0.05 -3.11 -22.51
N CYS A 20 0.91 -2.44 -21.87
CA CYS A 20 1.22 -2.69 -20.47
C CYS A 20 -0.08 -2.54 -19.69
N ALA A 21 -0.68 -3.66 -19.30
CA ALA A 21 -1.76 -3.66 -18.33
C ALA A 21 -1.10 -3.39 -16.98
N TRP A 22 -0.81 -2.12 -16.69
CA TRP A 22 -0.64 -1.69 -15.32
C TRP A 22 -2.02 -1.81 -14.69
N SER A 23 -2.21 -2.82 -13.85
CA SER A 23 -3.39 -2.87 -13.01
C SER A 23 -3.26 -1.72 -12.02
N ASP A 24 -3.99 -0.64 -12.29
CA ASP A 24 -4.15 0.41 -11.31
C ASP A 24 -4.76 -0.20 -10.03
N MET A 25 -4.31 0.29 -8.88
CA MET A 25 -4.81 -0.11 -7.59
C MET A 25 -6.31 0.20 -7.49
N ASP A 26 -7.10 -0.80 -7.09
CA ASP A 26 -8.55 -0.69 -6.98
C ASP A 26 -8.95 0.05 -5.69
N ILE A 27 -8.59 1.32 -5.61
CA ILE A 27 -8.91 2.21 -4.48
C ILE A 27 -10.02 3.19 -4.87
N GLN A 28 -11.06 3.28 -4.04
CA GLN A 28 -12.01 4.37 -4.12
C GLN A 28 -11.45 5.62 -3.42
N GLU A 29 -11.23 6.69 -4.17
CA GLU A 29 -10.74 7.95 -3.59
C GLU A 29 -11.78 8.58 -2.65
N GLY A 30 -11.30 9.17 -1.56
CA GLY A 30 -12.14 9.92 -0.63
C GLY A 30 -11.83 9.62 0.84
N SER A 31 -12.83 9.78 1.69
CA SER A 31 -12.72 9.56 3.14
C SER A 31 -12.91 8.09 3.48
N TRP A 32 -11.97 7.55 4.23
CA TRP A 32 -11.98 6.19 4.76
C TRP A 32 -12.03 6.20 6.27
N GLU A 33 -12.69 5.20 6.86
CA GLU A 33 -12.61 4.87 8.28
C GLU A 33 -11.71 3.64 8.43
N ILE A 34 -10.66 3.77 9.23
CA ILE A 34 -9.66 2.74 9.45
C ILE A 34 -9.83 2.20 10.86
N LEU A 35 -10.01 0.88 10.97
CA LEU A 35 -10.02 0.15 12.22
C LEU A 35 -8.72 -0.66 12.32
N ILE A 36 -7.94 -0.42 13.38
CA ILE A 36 -6.77 -1.22 13.71
C ILE A 36 -7.10 -2.06 14.93
N GLU A 37 -7.15 -3.37 14.74
CA GLU A 37 -7.36 -4.34 15.82
C GLU A 37 -6.02 -4.99 16.19
N PRO A 38 -5.58 -4.90 17.46
CA PRO A 38 -4.38 -5.58 17.90
C PRO A 38 -4.61 -7.08 17.98
N ASP A 39 -3.74 -7.86 17.34
CA ASP A 39 -3.80 -9.32 17.26
C ASP A 39 -3.28 -9.99 18.56
N SER A 40 -3.79 -9.55 19.71
CA SER A 40 -3.61 -10.15 21.06
C SER A 40 -2.18 -10.40 21.62
N ALA A 41 -1.94 -9.79 22.79
CA ALA A 41 -1.01 -10.20 23.87
C ALA A 41 0.52 -10.20 23.62
N GLY A 42 1.11 -9.01 23.66
CA GLY A 42 2.49 -8.76 24.10
C GLY A 42 2.50 -7.51 24.99
N ASP A 43 2.97 -7.67 26.23
CA ASP A 43 3.33 -6.64 27.22
C ASP A 43 2.84 -5.18 27.05
N GLY A 44 1.76 -4.85 27.76
CA GLY A 44 1.72 -3.66 28.61
C GLY A 44 1.34 -2.31 28.01
N SER A 45 1.32 -2.10 26.70
CA SER A 45 0.81 -0.86 26.10
C SER A 45 -0.60 -1.03 25.53
N GLU A 46 -1.47 -0.03 25.72
CA GLU A 46 -2.90 0.01 25.38
C GLU A 46 -3.30 -0.71 24.07
N ASN A 47 -3.62 -2.00 24.17
CA ASN A 47 -4.21 -2.78 23.08
C ASN A 47 -5.72 -2.55 23.02
N LYS A 48 -6.13 -1.30 22.73
CA LYS A 48 -7.51 -1.00 22.36
C LYS A 48 -7.59 -0.87 20.84
N PRO A 49 -8.66 -1.39 20.21
CA PRO A 49 -8.93 -1.06 18.83
C PRO A 49 -8.91 0.45 18.62
N ASN A 50 -8.18 0.90 17.61
CA ASN A 50 -8.10 2.31 17.26
C ASN A 50 -8.90 2.55 15.98
N VAL A 51 -9.79 3.55 16.01
CA VAL A 51 -10.56 3.97 14.84
C VAL A 51 -10.20 5.40 14.51
N PHE A 52 -9.82 5.65 13.27
CA PHE A 52 -9.56 7.00 12.78
C PHE A 52 -10.00 7.13 11.33
N SER A 53 -10.24 8.37 10.89
CA SER A 53 -10.57 8.66 9.51
C SER A 53 -9.42 9.36 8.81
N CYS A 54 -9.20 9.02 7.54
CA CYS A 54 -8.22 9.69 6.68
C CYS A 54 -8.71 9.72 5.23
N CYS A 55 -8.17 10.63 4.43
CA CYS A 55 -8.43 10.65 2.99
C CYS A 55 -7.40 9.80 2.27
N LEU A 56 -7.84 8.88 1.41
CA LEU A 56 -6.98 8.07 0.57
C LEU A 56 -7.23 8.39 -0.91
N SER A 57 -6.17 8.30 -1.70
CA SER A 57 -6.21 8.44 -3.16
C SER A 57 -5.20 7.48 -3.80
N GLN A 58 -5.22 7.36 -5.13
CA GLN A 58 -4.20 6.57 -5.83
C GLN A 58 -2.78 7.08 -5.58
N SER A 59 -2.61 8.40 -5.41
CA SER A 59 -1.31 9.03 -5.15
C SER A 59 -0.91 9.02 -3.66
N GLN A 60 -1.87 8.80 -2.76
CA GLN A 60 -1.66 8.74 -1.31
C GLN A 60 -2.49 7.61 -0.70
N PRO A 61 -2.12 6.34 -0.93
CA PRO A 61 -2.92 5.20 -0.50
C PRO A 61 -2.58 4.72 0.91
N VAL A 62 -1.48 5.20 1.49
CA VAL A 62 -1.05 4.79 2.82
C VAL A 62 -1.82 5.61 3.86
N PRO A 63 -2.61 4.98 4.75
CA PRO A 63 -3.32 5.69 5.81
C PRO A 63 -2.34 6.23 6.85
N VAL A 64 -2.50 7.51 7.19
CA VAL A 64 -1.68 8.18 8.21
C VAL A 64 -2.56 8.51 9.41
N ASP A 65 -2.29 7.87 10.54
CA ASP A 65 -2.96 8.18 11.80
C ASP A 65 -2.46 9.54 12.35
N PRO A 66 -3.30 10.58 12.38
CA PRO A 66 -2.89 11.91 12.82
C PRO A 66 -2.51 11.94 14.31
N SER A 67 -2.98 10.99 15.12
CA SER A 67 -2.67 10.92 16.56
C SER A 67 -1.22 10.52 16.85
N LYS A 68 -0.55 9.83 15.90
CA LYS A 68 0.84 9.38 16.06
C LYS A 68 1.87 10.49 15.77
N GLY A 69 1.44 11.61 15.19
CA GLY A 69 2.26 12.79 14.95
C GLY A 69 3.50 12.52 14.07
N ASN A 70 4.47 13.44 14.10
CA ASN A 70 5.71 13.38 13.29
C ASN A 70 6.75 12.38 13.82
N ARG A 71 6.35 11.38 14.62
CA ARG A 71 7.28 10.41 15.24
C ARG A 71 7.57 9.21 14.35
N CYS A 72 6.92 9.13 13.19
CA CYS A 72 7.02 8.02 12.26
C CYS A 72 7.44 8.52 10.88
N GLU A 73 8.41 7.84 10.27
CA GLU A 73 8.83 8.01 8.90
C GLU A 73 8.41 6.79 8.09
N TYR A 74 7.90 7.00 6.88
CA TYR A 74 7.52 5.92 5.96
C TYR A 74 8.64 5.74 4.92
N SER A 75 9.07 4.51 4.71
CA SER A 75 10.07 4.11 3.71
C SER A 75 9.59 2.90 2.92
N ASP A 76 10.29 2.58 1.84
CA ASP A 76 10.16 1.30 1.11
C ASP A 76 8.72 0.97 0.72
N THR A 77 8.07 1.90 0.01
CA THR A 77 6.72 1.68 -0.52
C THR A 77 6.79 0.90 -1.84
N GLU A 78 6.22 -0.30 -1.83
CA GLU A 78 6.07 -1.17 -2.98
C GLU A 78 4.60 -1.26 -3.39
N TYR A 79 4.37 -1.23 -4.70
CA TYR A 79 3.04 -1.32 -5.32
C TYR A 79 3.00 -2.55 -6.22
N ASP A 80 2.09 -3.49 -5.94
CA ASP A 80 1.83 -4.65 -6.79
C ASP A 80 0.31 -4.77 -7.04
N GLY A 81 -0.14 -4.07 -8.08
CA GLY A 81 -1.55 -3.99 -8.45
C GLY A 81 -2.43 -3.45 -7.31
N GLN A 82 -3.19 -4.33 -6.68
CA GLN A 82 -4.09 -4.00 -5.56
C GLN A 82 -3.39 -4.00 -4.20
N GLN A 83 -2.15 -4.49 -4.13
CA GLN A 83 -1.38 -4.59 -2.90
C GLN A 83 -0.41 -3.41 -2.75
N VAL A 84 -0.39 -2.84 -1.55
CA VAL A 84 0.59 -1.85 -1.10
C VAL A 84 1.34 -2.42 0.09
N VAL A 85 2.66 -2.43 0.01
CA VAL A 85 3.53 -2.77 1.14
C VAL A 85 4.35 -1.54 1.47
N VAL A 86 4.39 -1.15 2.74
CA VAL A 86 5.18 -0.02 3.21
C VAL A 86 5.82 -0.32 4.55
N THR A 87 7.05 0.16 4.73
CA THR A 87 7.75 0.10 6.01
C THR A 87 7.59 1.44 6.71
N ARG A 88 7.30 1.41 8.01
CA ARG A 88 7.16 2.59 8.85
C ARG A 88 8.06 2.47 10.05
N THR A 89 8.97 3.41 10.23
CA THR A 89 9.87 3.46 11.39
C THR A 89 9.41 4.57 12.33
N CYS A 90 9.02 4.20 13.55
CA CYS A 90 8.59 5.12 14.59
C CYS A 90 9.59 5.16 15.75
N LYS A 91 9.70 6.32 16.41
CA LYS A 91 10.36 6.42 17.72
C LYS A 91 9.32 6.40 18.83
N ASP A 92 9.50 5.50 19.79
CA ASP A 92 8.67 5.47 21.00
C ASP A 92 9.01 6.63 21.96
N GLU A 93 8.34 6.69 23.12
CA GLU A 93 8.58 7.73 24.12
C GLU A 93 9.97 7.65 24.78
N ASN A 94 10.60 6.47 24.74
CA ASN A 94 11.94 6.21 25.28
C ASN A 94 13.04 6.39 24.23
N GLY A 95 12.69 6.70 22.98
CA GLY A 95 13.60 6.83 21.85
C GLY A 95 13.98 5.53 21.17
N LYS A 96 13.32 4.40 21.51
CA LYS A 96 13.49 3.11 20.85
C LYS A 96 12.90 3.16 19.45
N LEU A 97 13.60 2.56 18.49
CA LEU A 97 13.13 2.42 17.12
C LEU A 97 12.18 1.23 17.00
N LEU A 98 11.03 1.49 16.39
CA LEU A 98 10.00 0.51 16.10
C LEU A 98 9.81 0.48 14.59
N GLU A 99 10.19 -0.60 13.95
CA GLU A 99 9.94 -0.80 12.52
C GLU A 99 8.63 -1.56 12.35
N THR A 100 7.72 -1.07 11.52
CA THR A 100 6.44 -1.71 11.22
C THR A 100 6.34 -1.94 9.71
N ARG A 101 6.29 -3.19 9.29
CA ARG A 101 5.88 -3.55 7.92
C ARG A 101 4.36 -3.56 7.85
N ILE A 102 3.79 -2.82 6.92
CA ILE A 102 2.35 -2.66 6.72
C ILE A 102 2.03 -3.21 5.33
N GLU A 103 1.14 -4.19 5.27
CA GLU A 103 0.65 -4.77 4.02
C GLU A 103 -0.83 -4.48 3.90
N MET A 104 -1.26 -3.93 2.76
CA MET A 104 -2.64 -3.51 2.50
C MET A 104 -3.10 -4.02 1.15
N ILE A 105 -4.33 -4.50 1.07
CA ILE A 105 -4.98 -4.93 -0.17
C ILE A 105 -6.26 -4.12 -0.33
N PHE A 106 -6.36 -3.40 -1.46
CA PHE A 106 -7.51 -2.59 -1.81
C PHE A 106 -8.48 -3.37 -2.71
N ASN A 107 -9.77 -3.32 -2.37
CA ASN A 107 -10.88 -3.91 -3.15
C ASN A 107 -12.02 -2.89 -3.24
N GLY A 108 -11.84 -1.88 -4.09
CA GLY A 108 -12.76 -0.78 -4.31
C GLY A 108 -12.96 0.08 -3.07
N ASN A 109 -14.04 -0.19 -2.35
CA ASN A 109 -14.46 0.55 -1.14
C ASN A 109 -14.07 -0.15 0.17
N THR A 110 -13.29 -1.24 0.10
CA THR A 110 -12.79 -1.97 1.27
C THR A 110 -11.28 -2.11 1.19
N MET A 111 -10.65 -2.15 2.37
CA MET A 111 -9.21 -2.34 2.52
C MET A 111 -9.00 -3.33 3.68
N GLU A 112 -8.21 -4.36 3.43
CA GLU A 112 -7.74 -5.29 4.46
C GLU A 112 -6.21 -5.20 4.55
N GLY A 113 -5.66 -5.40 5.74
CA GLY A 113 -4.21 -5.32 5.90
C GLY A 113 -3.71 -5.90 7.21
N TYR A 114 -2.39 -6.09 7.25
CA TYR A 114 -1.66 -6.65 8.38
C TYR A 114 -0.51 -5.72 8.76
N LEU A 115 -0.28 -5.58 10.07
CA LEU A 115 0.84 -4.82 10.61
C LEU A 115 1.78 -5.79 11.32
N HIS A 116 3.04 -5.84 10.90
CA HIS A 116 4.08 -6.61 11.57
C HIS A 116 5.11 -5.65 12.15
N THR A 117 5.15 -5.55 13.47
CA THR A 117 6.09 -4.67 14.18
C THR A 117 7.29 -5.46 14.67
N ILE A 118 8.49 -5.03 14.29
CA ILE A 118 9.76 -5.50 14.80
C ILE A 118 10.31 -4.43 15.73
N ILE A 119 10.72 -4.87 16.92
CA ILE A 119 11.34 -4.02 17.93
C ILE A 119 12.84 -4.30 17.88
N GLU A 120 13.64 -3.34 17.43
CA GLU A 120 15.10 -3.46 17.47
C GLU A 120 15.59 -3.13 18.91
N ASP A 121 16.31 -4.07 19.54
CA ASP A 121 16.91 -3.93 20.88
C ASP A 121 18.24 -3.18 20.88
#